data_AF-A0A7S0RAA8-F1
#
_entry.id   AF-A0A7S0RAA8-F1
#
_cell.length_a   1.000
_cell.length_b   1.000
_cell.length_c   1.000
_cell.angle_alpha   90.00
_cell.angle_beta   90.00
_cell.angle_gamma   90.00
#
_symmetry.space_group_name_H-M   'P 1'
#
loop_
_entity.id
_entity.type
_entity.pdbx_description
1 polymer ?
#
loop_
_entity_poly.entity_id
_entity_poly.type
_entity_poly.pdbx_seq_one_letter_code
_entity_poly.pdbx_strand_id
1 'polypeptide(L)'
;MTCMEEDYYADTRRAGTYLMEQMLEVVGAGLTDEQRREIYPNLLKRLDDSQDEIRVRAASCCRTFFLTLRAGYDDANSEYFTSGMVVHMDDADPRVQEAVCVALEAAAAVKPLVVLKVVQAARLRHRSTVFCDRVLEVASRHSA
;
A
#
# COMPACT_ATOMS: atom_id res chain seq x y z
N MET A 1 12.09 13.86 -12.43
CA MET A 1 12.14 12.45 -12.86
C MET A 1 12.84 11.67 -11.77
N THR A 2 12.06 11.18 -10.80
CA THR A 2 12.56 10.27 -9.78
C THR A 2 12.69 8.86 -10.38
N CYS A 3 13.52 8.00 -9.81
CA CYS A 3 13.62 6.59 -10.24
C CYS A 3 12.29 5.81 -10.10
N MET A 4 11.34 6.33 -9.33
CA MET A 4 9.99 5.80 -9.17
C MET A 4 9.05 6.19 -10.33
N GLU A 5 9.43 7.16 -11.16
CA GLU A 5 8.67 7.57 -12.35
C GLU A 5 9.13 6.85 -13.62
N GLU A 6 10.32 6.23 -13.60
CA GLU A 6 10.89 5.46 -14.71
C GLU A 6 9.95 4.34 -15.17
N ASP A 7 9.84 4.13 -16.49
CA ASP A 7 8.91 3.17 -17.09
C ASP A 7 9.59 2.12 -17.98
N TYR A 8 10.82 2.38 -18.43
CA TYR A 8 11.47 1.54 -19.43
C TYR A 8 12.26 0.39 -18.80
N TYR A 9 13.19 0.69 -17.88
CA TYR A 9 14.11 -0.31 -17.35
C TYR A 9 13.62 -0.94 -16.04
N ALA A 10 13.30 -2.23 -16.08
CA ALA A 10 12.82 -2.96 -14.91
C ALA A 10 13.80 -2.92 -13.72
N ASP A 11 15.11 -3.04 -13.97
CA ASP A 11 16.12 -2.96 -12.91
C ASP A 11 16.13 -1.59 -12.21
N THR A 12 15.92 -0.50 -12.96
CA THR A 12 15.82 0.85 -12.40
C THR A 12 14.56 1.00 -11.56
N ARG A 13 13.42 0.47 -12.03
CA ARG A 13 12.17 0.49 -11.26
C ARG A 13 12.32 -0.32 -9.97
N ARG A 14 12.87 -1.53 -10.03
CA ARG A 14 13.15 -2.37 -8.85
C ARG A 14 14.09 -1.70 -7.86
N ALA A 15 15.16 -1.06 -8.33
CA ALA A 15 16.08 -0.31 -7.50
C ALA A 15 15.42 0.93 -6.88
N GLY A 16 14.62 1.65 -7.66
CA GLY A 16 13.86 2.81 -7.17
C GLY A 16 12.89 2.45 -6.06
N THR A 17 12.11 1.37 -6.22
CA THR A 17 11.16 0.91 -5.19
C THR A 17 11.89 0.50 -3.91
N TYR A 18 13.04 -0.17 -4.03
CA TYR A 18 13.87 -0.52 -2.88
C TYR A 18 14.39 0.71 -2.15
N LEU A 19 14.98 1.65 -2.88
CA LEU A 19 15.52 2.87 -2.28
C LEU A 19 14.42 3.70 -1.60
N MET A 20 13.23 3.76 -2.20
CA MET A 20 12.08 4.44 -1.57
C MET A 20 11.68 3.78 -0.26
N GLU A 21 11.61 2.44 -0.21
CA GLU A 21 11.35 1.71 1.04
C GLU A 21 12.40 2.03 2.11
N GLN A 22 13.69 1.95 1.76
CA GLN A 22 14.78 2.29 2.69
C GLN A 22 14.73 3.75 3.14
N MET A 23 14.37 4.69 2.25
CA MET A 23 14.17 6.08 2.62
C MET A 23 13.00 6.24 3.60
N LEU A 24 11.87 5.56 3.37
CA LEU A 24 10.73 5.59 4.29
C LEU A 24 11.10 5.01 5.66
N GLU A 25 11.92 3.96 5.74
CA GLU A 25 12.39 3.42 7.02
C GLU A 25 13.21 4.44 7.82
N VAL A 26 14.04 5.24 7.15
CA VAL A 26 14.94 6.19 7.81
C VAL A 26 14.27 7.52 8.12
N VAL A 27 13.51 8.08 7.17
CA VAL A 27 12.96 9.45 7.29
C VAL A 27 11.44 9.51 7.30
N GLY A 28 10.73 8.39 7.12
CA GLY A 28 9.28 8.35 6.93
C GLY A 28 8.50 9.06 8.04
N ALA A 29 8.89 8.85 9.31
CA ALA A 29 8.23 9.48 10.45
C ALA A 29 8.31 11.02 10.46
N GLY A 30 9.31 11.60 9.76
CA GLY A 30 9.51 13.04 9.65
C GLY A 30 8.88 13.68 8.40
N LEU A 31 8.28 12.89 7.50
CA LEU A 31 7.69 13.42 6.26
C LEU A 31 6.43 14.23 6.53
N THR A 32 6.31 15.35 5.82
CA THR A 32 5.08 16.16 5.80
C THR A 32 3.98 15.47 4.99
N ASP A 33 2.73 15.90 5.19
CA ASP A 33 1.61 15.37 4.40
C ASP A 33 1.77 15.66 2.90
N GLU A 34 2.39 16.79 2.55
CA GLU A 34 2.68 17.15 1.16
C GLU A 34 3.66 16.18 0.52
N GLN A 35 4.78 15.89 1.19
CA GLN A 35 5.76 14.90 0.72
C GLN A 35 5.13 13.52 0.60
N ARG A 36 4.23 13.15 1.52
CA ARG A 36 3.49 11.88 1.45
C ARG A 36 2.55 11.82 0.25
N ARG A 37 1.90 12.93 -0.11
CA ARG A 37 1.06 13.04 -1.31
C ARG A 37 1.84 12.88 -2.62
N GLU A 38 3.12 13.25 -2.63
CA GLU A 38 3.99 13.01 -3.78
C GLU A 38 4.45 11.54 -3.89
N ILE A 39 4.52 10.83 -2.76
CA ILE A 39 5.05 9.45 -2.71
C ILE A 39 4.01 8.41 -3.12
N TYR A 40 2.81 8.40 -2.51
CA TYR A 40 1.88 7.29 -2.70
C TYR A 40 1.43 7.07 -4.17
N PRO A 41 1.28 8.09 -5.04
CA PRO A 41 0.91 7.85 -6.44
C PRO A 41 1.97 7.02 -7.17
N ASN A 42 3.24 7.24 -6.84
CA ASN A 42 4.34 6.48 -7.39
C ASN A 42 4.35 5.03 -6.88
N LEU A 43 3.94 4.79 -5.63
CA LEU A 43 3.79 3.44 -5.09
C LEU A 43 2.65 2.68 -5.78
N LEU A 44 1.51 3.33 -6.00
CA LEU A 44 0.39 2.76 -6.76
C LEU A 44 0.83 2.41 -8.18
N LYS A 45 1.55 3.31 -8.87
CA LYS A 45 2.12 3.04 -10.20
C LYS A 45 3.02 1.80 -10.22
N ARG A 46 3.74 1.50 -9.13
CA ARG A 46 4.58 0.29 -9.02
C ARG A 46 3.79 -0.97 -8.64
N LEU A 47 2.61 -0.83 -8.03
CA LEU A 47 1.67 -1.94 -7.87
C LEU A 47 1.01 -2.32 -9.20
N ASP A 48 0.99 -1.45 -10.20
CA ASP A 48 0.56 -1.76 -11.56
C ASP A 48 1.70 -2.27 -12.48
N ASP A 49 2.86 -2.60 -11.92
CA ASP A 49 4.02 -3.05 -12.71
C ASP A 49 3.77 -4.40 -13.37
N SER A 50 4.31 -4.59 -14.59
CA SER A 50 4.22 -5.84 -15.33
C SER A 50 5.05 -6.97 -14.72
N GLN A 51 6.00 -6.67 -13.83
CA GLN A 51 6.78 -7.66 -13.11
C GLN A 51 6.30 -7.86 -11.67
N ASP A 52 5.93 -9.10 -11.34
CA ASP A 52 5.39 -9.47 -10.02
C ASP A 52 6.37 -9.11 -8.89
N GLU A 53 7.68 -9.27 -9.09
CA GLU A 53 8.71 -8.91 -8.11
C GLU A 53 8.69 -7.41 -7.75
N ILE A 54 8.38 -6.55 -8.72
CA ILE A 54 8.25 -5.11 -8.48
C ILE A 54 6.95 -4.83 -7.73
N ARG A 55 5.84 -5.50 -8.09
CA ARG A 55 4.57 -5.38 -7.36
C ARG A 55 4.71 -5.81 -5.88
N VAL A 56 5.36 -6.93 -5.61
CA VAL A 56 5.64 -7.41 -4.24
C VAL A 56 6.46 -6.38 -3.46
N ARG A 57 7.53 -5.84 -4.07
CA ARG A 57 8.36 -4.83 -3.42
C ARG A 57 7.62 -3.51 -3.21
N ALA A 58 6.76 -3.11 -4.15
CA ALA A 58 5.90 -1.94 -4.00
C ALA A 58 4.94 -2.10 -2.83
N ALA A 59 4.32 -3.28 -2.66
CA ALA A 59 3.47 -3.57 -1.51
C ALA A 59 4.24 -3.49 -0.17
N SER A 60 5.48 -3.99 -0.11
CA SER A 60 6.35 -3.84 1.06
C SER A 60 6.65 -2.36 1.36
N CYS A 61 6.94 -1.57 0.32
CA CYS A 61 7.13 -0.12 0.44
C CYS A 61 5.86 0.58 0.97
N CYS A 62 4.67 0.21 0.48
CA CYS A 62 3.39 0.70 0.99
C CYS A 62 3.21 0.37 2.48
N ARG A 63 3.57 -0.85 2.90
CA ARG A 63 3.55 -1.22 4.33
C ARG A 63 4.43 -0.26 5.15
N THR A 64 5.66 -0.02 4.72
CA THR A 64 6.58 0.91 5.41
C THR A 64 6.03 2.34 5.43
N PHE A 65 5.36 2.78 4.35
CA PHE A 65 4.67 4.06 4.33
C PHE A 65 3.64 4.17 5.48
N PHE A 66 2.82 3.13 5.70
CA PHE A 66 1.81 3.11 6.76
C PHE A 66 2.40 2.94 8.15
N LEU A 67 3.45 2.11 8.31
CA LEU A 67 4.12 1.94 9.61
C LEU A 67 4.76 3.24 10.12
N THR A 68 5.11 4.15 9.22
CA THR A 68 5.66 5.47 9.57
C THR A 68 4.61 6.59 9.53
N LEU A 69 3.36 6.28 9.17
CA LEU A 69 2.29 7.26 8.98
C LEU A 69 1.79 7.78 10.33
N ARG A 70 1.65 9.10 10.44
CA ARG A 70 0.99 9.73 11.59
C ARG A 70 -0.52 9.52 11.52
N ALA A 71 -1.16 9.25 12.66
CA ALA A 71 -2.61 9.09 12.74
C ALA A 71 -3.40 10.30 12.22
N GLY A 72 -2.81 11.50 12.29
CA GLY A 72 -3.40 12.75 11.80
C GLY A 72 -3.27 13.02 10.29
N TYR A 73 -2.65 12.13 9.51
CA TYR A 73 -2.68 12.23 8.03
C TYR A 73 -4.13 12.17 7.54
N ASP A 74 -4.50 12.85 6.46
CA ASP A 74 -5.91 12.97 6.11
C ASP A 74 -6.55 11.66 5.61
N ASP A 75 -7.83 11.49 5.90
CA ASP A 75 -8.56 10.26 5.56
C ASP A 75 -8.85 10.16 4.06
N ALA A 76 -8.98 11.28 3.33
CA ALA A 76 -9.27 11.26 1.91
C ALA A 76 -8.10 10.68 1.09
N ASN A 77 -6.87 11.12 1.37
CA ASN A 77 -5.67 10.57 0.74
C ASN A 77 -5.39 9.14 1.21
N SER A 78 -5.69 8.83 2.48
CA SER A 78 -5.62 7.46 2.99
C SER A 78 -6.59 6.53 2.25
N GLU A 79 -7.82 6.98 2.00
CA GLU A 79 -8.85 6.24 1.27
C GLU A 79 -8.47 6.04 -0.19
N TYR A 80 -7.96 7.08 -0.85
CA TYR A 80 -7.48 6.97 -2.23
C TYR A 80 -6.35 5.93 -2.34
N PHE A 81 -5.35 6.03 -1.45
CA PHE A 81 -4.21 5.13 -1.49
C PHE A 81 -4.62 3.68 -1.20
N THR A 82 -5.39 3.45 -0.13
CA THR A 82 -5.87 2.10 0.21
C THR A 82 -6.81 1.52 -0.85
N SER A 83 -7.63 2.34 -1.51
CA SER A 83 -8.50 1.91 -2.62
C SER A 83 -7.70 1.49 -3.86
N GLY A 84 -6.60 2.18 -4.16
CA GLY A 84 -5.68 1.77 -5.22
C GLY A 84 -4.98 0.44 -4.89
N MET A 85 -4.67 0.20 -3.62
CA MET A 85 -4.01 -1.05 -3.20
C MET A 85 -4.95 -2.25 -3.15
N VAL A 86 -6.18 -2.06 -2.67
CA VAL A 86 -7.10 -3.17 -2.30
C VAL A 86 -7.35 -4.13 -3.45
N VAL A 87 -7.38 -3.64 -4.68
CA VAL A 87 -7.62 -4.44 -5.89
C VAL A 87 -6.55 -5.52 -6.09
N HIS A 88 -5.32 -5.29 -5.62
CA HIS A 88 -4.20 -6.23 -5.75
C HIS A 88 -4.22 -7.36 -4.71
N MET A 89 -5.13 -7.35 -3.73
CA MET A 89 -5.38 -8.56 -2.91
C MET A 89 -6.07 -9.68 -3.72
N ASP A 90 -6.56 -9.37 -4.92
CA ASP A 90 -7.09 -10.34 -5.89
C ASP A 90 -6.18 -10.47 -7.12
N ASP A 91 -4.86 -10.19 -7.00
CA ASP A 91 -3.87 -10.37 -8.07
C ASP A 91 -3.80 -11.85 -8.55
N ALA A 92 -3.18 -12.12 -9.69
CA ALA A 92 -2.95 -13.48 -10.15
C ALA A 92 -1.78 -14.16 -9.40
N ASP A 93 -0.79 -13.39 -8.94
CA ASP A 93 0.34 -13.89 -8.16
C ASP A 93 0.00 -13.89 -6.65
N PRO A 94 -0.02 -15.05 -5.98
CA PRO A 94 -0.35 -15.14 -4.54
C PRO A 94 0.64 -14.39 -3.64
N ARG A 95 1.87 -14.14 -4.09
CA ARG A 95 2.87 -13.35 -3.35
C ARG A 95 2.49 -11.88 -3.33
N VAL A 96 1.94 -11.36 -4.42
CA VAL A 96 1.41 -9.99 -4.48
C VAL A 96 0.19 -9.88 -3.57
N GLN A 97 -0.73 -10.85 -3.62
CA GLN A 97 -1.91 -10.86 -2.75
C GLN A 97 -1.54 -10.79 -1.26
N GLU A 98 -0.63 -11.65 -0.79
CA GLU A 98 -0.16 -11.67 0.60
C GLU A 98 0.55 -10.36 0.96
N ALA A 99 1.45 -9.87 0.11
CA ALA A 99 2.20 -8.64 0.40
C ALA A 99 1.28 -7.42 0.53
N VAL A 100 0.26 -7.31 -0.33
CA VAL A 100 -0.74 -6.23 -0.27
C VAL A 100 -1.65 -6.39 0.95
N CYS A 101 -2.06 -7.61 1.29
CA CYS A 101 -2.80 -7.89 2.52
C CYS A 101 -2.03 -7.37 3.74
N VAL A 102 -0.75 -7.74 3.88
CA VAL A 102 0.12 -7.33 5.00
C VAL A 102 0.32 -5.81 5.04
N ALA A 103 0.36 -5.13 3.89
CA ALA A 103 0.40 -3.68 3.83
C ALA A 103 -0.91 -3.02 4.29
N LEU A 104 -2.07 -3.59 3.92
CA LEU A 104 -3.38 -3.12 4.36
C LEU A 104 -3.66 -3.42 5.84
N GLU A 105 -3.08 -4.47 6.41
CA GLU A 105 -3.07 -4.69 7.87
C GLU A 105 -2.32 -3.57 8.60
N ALA A 106 -1.17 -3.11 8.07
CA ALA A 106 -0.46 -1.97 8.62
C ALA A 106 -1.27 -0.66 8.46
N ALA A 107 -1.95 -0.48 7.33
CA ALA A 107 -2.88 0.63 7.16
C ALA A 107 -4.03 0.57 8.17
N ALA A 108 -4.57 -0.62 8.45
CA ALA A 108 -5.67 -0.83 9.38
C ALA A 108 -5.31 -0.44 10.82
N ALA A 109 -4.06 -0.62 11.23
CA ALA A 109 -3.58 -0.21 12.54
C ALA A 109 -3.58 1.31 12.76
N VAL A 110 -3.46 2.10 11.68
CA VAL A 110 -3.37 3.58 11.74
C VAL A 110 -4.68 4.26 11.31
N LYS A 111 -5.37 3.67 10.32
CA LYS A 111 -6.57 4.21 9.66
C LYS A 111 -7.69 3.16 9.59
N PRO A 112 -8.13 2.60 10.73
CA PRO A 112 -9.04 1.45 10.76
C PRO A 112 -10.37 1.72 10.05
N LEU A 113 -10.98 2.89 10.25
CA LEU A 113 -12.27 3.22 9.64
C LEU A 113 -12.20 3.35 8.12
N VAL A 114 -11.10 3.92 7.61
CA VAL A 114 -10.84 4.02 6.17
C VAL A 114 -10.68 2.62 5.56
N VAL A 115 -9.86 1.78 6.20
CA VAL A 115 -9.61 0.42 5.72
C VAL A 115 -10.87 -0.44 5.77
N LEU A 116 -11.69 -0.35 6.83
CA LEU A 116 -12.98 -1.04 6.91
C LEU A 116 -13.86 -0.70 5.70
N LYS A 117 -14.07 0.59 5.44
CA LYS A 117 -14.89 1.07 4.32
C LYS A 117 -14.40 0.52 2.98
N VAL A 118 -13.10 0.65 2.70
CA VAL A 118 -12.50 0.26 1.41
C VAL A 118 -12.53 -1.25 1.22
N VAL A 119 -12.13 -2.03 2.24
CA VAL A 119 -12.03 -3.49 2.13
C VAL A 119 -13.41 -4.14 2.11
N GLN A 120 -14.41 -3.61 2.82
CA GLN A 120 -15.80 -4.08 2.72
C GLN A 120 -16.35 -3.95 1.30
N ALA A 121 -16.08 -2.82 0.63
CA ALA A 121 -16.51 -2.61 -0.75
C ALA A 121 -15.80 -3.57 -1.72
N ALA A 122 -14.49 -3.76 -1.54
CA ALA A 122 -13.69 -4.65 -2.39
C ALA A 122 -14.07 -6.13 -2.21
N ARG A 123 -14.37 -6.56 -0.98
CA ARG A 123 -14.79 -7.93 -0.64
C ARG A 123 -15.97 -8.43 -1.46
N LEU A 124 -16.89 -7.55 -1.84
CA LEU A 124 -18.07 -7.91 -2.65
C LEU A 124 -17.72 -8.27 -4.10
N ARG A 125 -16.52 -7.90 -4.57
CA ARG A 125 -16.10 -8.01 -5.97
C ARG A 125 -14.93 -8.98 -6.19
N HIS A 126 -14.16 -9.27 -5.14
CA HIS A 126 -13.02 -10.18 -5.24
C HIS A 126 -13.46 -11.64 -5.47
N ARG A 127 -12.63 -12.39 -6.18
CA ARG A 127 -12.84 -13.83 -6.41
C ARG A 127 -12.72 -14.64 -5.12
N SER A 128 -11.86 -14.20 -4.21
CA SER A 128 -11.66 -14.78 -2.88
C SER A 128 -11.78 -13.72 -1.80
N THR A 129 -12.47 -14.05 -0.71
CA THR A 129 -12.64 -13.12 0.43
C THR A 129 -11.58 -13.30 1.52
N VAL A 130 -10.71 -14.32 1.43
CA VAL A 130 -9.79 -14.71 2.52
C VAL A 130 -8.93 -13.54 3.01
N PHE A 131 -8.29 -12.80 2.09
CA PHE A 131 -7.48 -11.64 2.46
C PHE A 131 -8.31 -10.45 2.94
N CYS A 132 -9.49 -10.22 2.34
CA CYS A 132 -10.40 -9.19 2.82
C CYS A 132 -10.84 -9.47 4.25
N ASP A 133 -11.25 -10.71 4.56
CA ASP A 133 -11.71 -11.12 5.89
C ASP A 133 -10.60 -10.93 6.93
N ARG A 134 -9.36 -11.29 6.60
CA ARG A 134 -8.18 -11.08 7.45
C ARG A 134 -7.92 -9.60 7.73
N VAL A 135 -7.93 -8.74 6.72
CA VAL A 135 -7.72 -7.28 6.92
C VAL A 135 -8.88 -6.67 7.72
N LEU A 136 -10.12 -7.08 7.47
CA LEU A 136 -11.29 -6.60 8.22
C LEU A 136 -11.23 -6.97 9.69
N GLU A 137 -10.74 -8.16 10.03
CA GLU A 137 -10.53 -8.57 11.41
C GLU A 137 -9.53 -7.65 12.12
N VAL A 138 -8.39 -7.35 11.48
CA VAL A 138 -7.38 -6.42 12.03
C VAL A 138 -7.95 -5.02 12.19
N ALA A 139 -8.66 -4.50 11.19
CA ALA A 139 -9.23 -3.16 11.23
C ALA A 139 -10.31 -3.02 12.31
N SER A 140 -11.14 -4.04 12.50
CA SER A 140 -12.19 -4.06 13.53
C SER A 140 -11.61 -3.98 14.95
N ARG A 141 -10.45 -4.61 15.18
CA ARG A 141 -9.74 -4.56 16.48
C ARG A 141 -9.16 -3.17 16.80
N HIS A 142 -8.85 -2.38 15.78
CA HIS A 142 -8.28 -1.03 15.96
C HIS A 142 -9.34 0.08 15.88
N SER A 143 -10.58 -0.23 15.45
CA SER A 143 -11.71 0.73 15.44
C SER A 143 -12.48 0.83 16.75
N ALA A 144 -12.21 -0.06 17.71
CA ALA A 144 -12.85 -0.10 19.02
C ALA A 144 -12.13 0.81 20.03
#